data_AF-A0A257V8H9-F1
#
_entry.id   AF-A0A257V8H9-F1
#
_cell.length_a   1.000
_cell.length_b   1.000
_cell.length_c   1.000
_cell.angle_alpha   90.00
_cell.angle_beta   90.00
_cell.angle_gamma   90.00
#
_symmetry.space_group_name_H-M   'P 1'
#
loop_
_entity.id
_entity.type
_entity.pdbx_description
1 polymer ?
#
loop_
_entity_poly.entity_id
_entity_poly.type
_entity_poly.pdbx_seq_one_letter_code
_entity_poly.pdbx_strand_id
1 'polypeptide(L)'
;MWDELLDEALVLNDLTPAQEGARPVALGSLSDPKAREAAVDDVLQERVYAKVVVSREAVSAYYRDHLDEFRRGAGVLVREMLLPGPKQAEDAGRLLRRGHAFVDVARLYSLSPARGAPQYFQAEELPEYLRPLLEKARPGSATAPIRLAENSYEILWLEGRFDTYVLPEDEVAPEIRLRLSDEMGQRLKAEYLADLRRRFRIVPFSSKLPFTYQKETP
;
A
#
# COMPACT_ATOMS: atom_id res chain seq x y z
N MET A 1 17.33 4.08 21.76
CA MET A 1 18.08 3.06 22.53
C MET A 1 17.53 2.87 23.95
N TRP A 2 17.62 3.81 24.90
CA TRP A 2 17.07 3.59 26.25
C TRP A 2 15.54 3.57 26.32
N ASP A 3 14.87 4.50 25.64
CA ASP A 3 13.39 4.54 25.62
C ASP A 3 12.79 3.35 24.87
N GLU A 4 13.48 2.89 23.83
CA GLU A 4 13.13 1.70 23.06
C GLU A 4 13.21 0.43 23.90
N LEU A 5 14.30 0.24 24.65
CA LEU A 5 14.44 -0.87 25.60
C LEU A 5 13.42 -0.80 26.74
N LEU A 6 13.10 0.42 27.20
CA LEU A 6 12.06 0.64 28.20
C LEU A 6 10.67 0.26 27.64
N ASP A 7 10.36 0.64 26.40
CA ASP A 7 9.10 0.32 25.75
C ASP A 7 8.96 -1.19 25.51
N GLU A 8 10.01 -1.86 25.03
CA GLU A 8 10.06 -3.33 24.94
C GLU A 8 9.73 -3.96 26.30
N ALA A 9 10.40 -3.50 27.37
CA ALA A 9 10.19 -4.03 28.71
C ALA A 9 8.75 -3.80 29.21
N LEU A 10 8.17 -2.64 28.93
CA LEU A 10 6.80 -2.31 29.31
C LEU A 10 5.79 -3.19 28.58
N VAL A 11 5.95 -3.37 27.27
CA VAL A 11 5.08 -4.23 26.45
C VAL A 11 5.14 -5.67 26.93
N LEU A 12 6.35 -6.21 27.15
CA LEU A 12 6.53 -7.58 27.61
C LEU A 12 5.97 -7.84 29.02
N ASN A 13 5.95 -6.82 29.89
CA ASN A 13 5.34 -6.95 31.22
C ASN A 13 3.81 -6.78 31.21
N ASP A 14 3.19 -6.32 30.12
CA ASP A 14 1.73 -6.33 29.97
C ASP A 14 1.18 -7.74 29.69
N LEU A 15 2.03 -8.69 29.27
CA LEU A 15 1.68 -10.11 29.11
C LEU A 15 1.46 -10.82 30.44
N THR A 16 2.13 -10.39 31.51
CA THR A 16 1.89 -10.93 32.85
C THR A 16 0.56 -10.39 33.34
N PRO A 17 -0.46 -11.23 33.59
CA PRO A 17 -1.68 -10.78 34.24
C PRO A 17 -1.28 -10.02 35.49
N ALA A 18 -1.95 -8.91 35.76
CA ALA A 18 -1.89 -8.21 37.04
C ALA A 18 -2.52 -9.07 38.16
N GLN A 19 -2.07 -10.31 38.30
CA GLN A 19 -2.29 -11.17 39.44
C GLN A 19 -1.14 -10.90 40.40
N GLU A 20 -1.47 -10.50 41.62
CA GLU A 20 -0.53 -10.42 42.72
C GLU A 20 0.30 -11.71 42.79
N GLY A 21 1.60 -11.63 42.51
CA GLY A 21 2.52 -12.77 42.51
C GLY A 21 3.00 -13.26 41.14
N ALA A 22 2.54 -12.71 40.02
CA ALA A 22 3.17 -12.94 38.72
C ALA A 22 4.61 -12.40 38.73
N ARG A 23 5.59 -13.25 38.43
CA ARG A 23 6.99 -12.83 38.35
C ARG A 23 7.18 -11.93 37.13
N PRO A 24 7.78 -10.74 37.28
CA PRO A 24 8.16 -9.92 36.13
C PRO A 24 9.00 -10.74 35.16
N VAL A 25 8.73 -10.62 33.86
CA VAL A 25 9.60 -11.23 32.85
C VAL A 25 10.91 -10.45 32.89
N ALA A 26 11.96 -11.06 33.47
CA ALA A 26 13.26 -10.41 33.51
C ALA A 26 13.75 -10.20 32.08
N LEU A 27 14.18 -8.98 31.72
CA LEU A 27 14.77 -8.71 30.40
C LEU A 27 15.90 -9.70 30.04
N GLY A 28 16.67 -10.14 31.05
CA GLY A 28 17.71 -11.16 30.89
C GLY A 28 17.23 -12.61 30.74
N SER A 29 15.94 -12.90 30.93
CA SER A 29 15.34 -14.19 30.57
C SER A 29 15.00 -14.29 29.08
N LEU A 30 15.01 -13.16 28.37
CA LEU A 30 14.90 -13.05 26.92
C LEU A 30 16.24 -12.55 26.36
N SER A 31 17.29 -13.35 26.53
CA SER A 31 18.66 -13.00 26.19
C SER A 31 18.86 -12.73 24.70
N ASP A 32 18.01 -13.30 23.84
CA ASP A 32 18.03 -13.12 22.39
C ASP A 32 17.21 -11.88 21.97
N PRO A 33 17.84 -10.83 21.41
CA PRO A 33 17.14 -9.66 20.88
C PRO A 33 16.03 -10.00 19.89
N LYS A 34 16.22 -11.00 19.03
CA LYS A 34 15.22 -11.37 18.02
C LYS A 34 13.97 -11.98 18.64
N ALA A 35 14.14 -12.81 19.67
CA ALA A 35 13.03 -13.38 20.41
C ALA A 35 12.23 -12.31 21.18
N ARG A 36 12.91 -11.26 21.68
CA ARG A 36 12.23 -10.11 22.29
C ARG A 36 11.41 -9.32 21.29
N GLU A 37 12.01 -8.99 20.15
CA GLU A 37 11.33 -8.26 19.07
C GLU A 37 10.07 -8.99 18.62
N ALA A 38 10.18 -10.29 18.35
CA ALA A 38 9.02 -11.11 17.97
C ALA A 38 7.92 -11.14 19.04
N ALA A 39 8.28 -11.28 20.32
CA ALA A 39 7.31 -11.28 21.41
C ALA A 39 6.64 -9.91 21.61
N VAL A 40 7.39 -8.81 21.45
CA VAL A 40 6.84 -7.45 21.45
C VAL A 40 5.87 -7.27 20.29
N ASP A 41 6.26 -7.72 19.11
CA ASP A 41 5.41 -7.66 17.91
C ASP A 41 4.11 -8.43 18.12
N ASP A 42 4.15 -9.67 18.63
CA ASP A 42 2.95 -10.46 18.92
C ASP A 42 1.98 -9.73 19.86
N VAL A 43 2.50 -9.08 20.92
CA VAL A 43 1.68 -8.28 21.84
C VAL A 43 1.10 -7.06 21.16
N LEU A 44 1.89 -6.33 20.39
CA LEU A 44 1.41 -5.16 19.67
C LEU A 44 0.37 -5.56 18.62
N GLN A 45 0.54 -6.70 17.95
CA GLN A 45 -0.47 -7.25 17.04
C GLN A 45 -1.79 -7.49 17.77
N GLU A 46 -1.79 -8.20 18.90
CA GLU A 46 -3.02 -8.50 19.65
C GLU A 46 -3.66 -7.24 20.29
N ARG A 47 -2.84 -6.40 20.94
CA ARG A 47 -3.31 -5.29 21.80
C ARG A 47 -3.56 -4.01 21.05
N VAL A 48 -2.86 -3.79 19.92
CA VAL A 48 -2.88 -2.53 19.17
C VAL A 48 -3.40 -2.77 17.75
N TYR A 49 -2.66 -3.50 16.92
CA TYR A 49 -2.91 -3.52 15.49
C TYR A 49 -4.17 -4.30 15.09
N ALA A 50 -4.58 -5.31 15.87
CA ALA A 50 -5.86 -6.01 15.68
C ALA A 50 -7.10 -5.10 15.81
N LYS A 51 -6.95 -3.91 16.40
CA LYS A 51 -8.01 -2.91 16.55
C LYS A 51 -8.02 -1.87 15.43
N VAL A 52 -7.03 -1.88 14.54
CA VAL A 52 -6.96 -0.95 13.41
C VAL A 52 -8.03 -1.32 12.40
N VAL A 53 -9.04 -0.45 12.28
CA VAL A 53 -10.12 -0.60 11.30
C VAL A 53 -10.25 0.72 10.55
N VAL A 54 -9.94 0.68 9.25
CA VAL A 54 -10.15 1.82 8.34
C VAL A 54 -11.44 1.58 7.56
N SER A 55 -12.43 2.44 7.78
CA SER A 55 -13.71 2.36 7.07
C SER A 55 -13.60 2.89 5.63
N ARG A 56 -14.57 2.54 4.78
CA ARG A 56 -14.64 3.10 3.43
C ARG A 56 -14.83 4.61 3.46
N GLU A 57 -15.66 5.09 4.39
CA GLU A 57 -15.95 6.52 4.56
C GLU A 57 -14.70 7.32 4.91
N ALA A 58 -13.80 6.74 5.72
CA ALA A 58 -12.51 7.36 6.05
C ALA A 58 -11.61 7.48 4.81
N VAL A 59 -11.56 6.42 3.97
CA VAL A 59 -10.83 6.46 2.70
C VAL A 59 -11.41 7.53 1.76
N SER A 60 -12.73 7.56 1.59
CA SER A 60 -13.37 8.56 0.72
C SER A 60 -13.21 9.99 1.25
N ALA A 61 -13.20 10.19 2.58
CA ALA A 61 -12.92 11.48 3.19
C ALA A 61 -11.49 11.92 2.89
N TYR A 62 -10.51 11.05 3.14
CA TYR A 62 -9.12 11.34 2.85
C TYR A 62 -8.90 11.69 1.37
N TYR A 63 -9.47 10.89 0.45
CA TYR A 63 -9.36 11.15 -0.99
C TYR A 63 -9.88 12.55 -1.38
N ARG A 64 -11.05 12.95 -0.87
CA ARG A 64 -11.62 14.27 -1.14
C ARG A 64 -10.78 15.41 -0.58
N ASP A 65 -10.24 15.23 0.62
CA ASP A 65 -9.47 16.25 1.32
C ASP A 65 -8.04 16.39 0.76
N HIS A 66 -7.56 15.37 0.02
CA HIS A 66 -6.19 15.28 -0.51
C HIS A 66 -6.15 15.03 -2.03
N LEU A 67 -7.14 15.52 -2.79
CA LEU A 67 -7.24 15.28 -4.25
C LEU A 67 -5.97 15.64 -5.03
N ASP A 68 -5.24 16.68 -4.59
CA ASP A 68 -4.03 17.13 -5.27
C ASP A 68 -2.87 16.12 -5.16
N GLU A 69 -2.85 15.23 -4.17
CA GLU A 69 -1.85 14.15 -4.09
C GLU A 69 -2.02 13.10 -5.19
N PHE A 70 -3.26 12.94 -5.67
CA PHE A 70 -3.63 12.01 -6.72
C PHE A 70 -3.67 12.67 -8.10
N ARG A 71 -3.32 13.96 -8.18
CA ARG A 71 -3.15 14.66 -9.44
C ARG A 71 -1.87 14.18 -10.12
N ARG A 72 -2.00 13.92 -11.41
CA ARG A 72 -0.92 13.56 -12.33
C ARG A 72 -0.81 14.63 -13.39
N GLY A 73 0.42 14.79 -13.91
CA GLY A 73 0.73 15.71 -15.01
C GLY A 73 0.13 15.24 -16.34
N ALA A 74 0.54 15.88 -17.42
CA ALA A 74 0.04 15.57 -18.75
C ALA A 74 0.31 14.12 -19.16
N GLY A 75 -0.63 13.51 -19.86
CA GLY A 75 -0.59 12.09 -20.13
C GLY A 75 -1.81 11.56 -20.87
N VAL A 76 -1.97 10.24 -20.80
CA VAL A 76 -2.99 9.50 -21.53
C VAL A 76 -3.67 8.47 -20.65
N LEU A 77 -4.98 8.32 -20.84
CA LEU A 77 -5.73 7.22 -20.26
C LEU A 77 -5.89 6.13 -21.31
N VAL A 78 -5.40 4.92 -21.02
CA VAL A 78 -5.42 3.80 -21.96
C VAL A 78 -6.01 2.56 -21.31
N ARG A 79 -6.63 1.71 -22.11
CA ARG A 79 -6.88 0.32 -21.74
C ARG A 79 -5.95 -0.57 -22.55
N GLU A 80 -5.46 -1.63 -21.93
CA GLU A 80 -4.61 -2.60 -22.59
C GLU A 80 -5.26 -3.98 -22.68
N MET A 81 -4.82 -4.73 -23.69
CA MET A 81 -5.14 -6.13 -23.87
C MET A 81 -3.89 -6.87 -24.33
N LEU A 82 -3.20 -7.52 -23.38
CA LEU A 82 -2.10 -8.43 -23.65
C LEU A 82 -2.62 -9.81 -24.11
N LEU A 83 -2.06 -10.38 -25.17
CA LEU A 83 -2.57 -11.54 -25.90
C LEU A 83 -1.46 -12.58 -26.15
N PRO A 84 -1.76 -13.90 -26.10
CA PRO A 84 -0.77 -14.98 -26.17
C PRO A 84 -0.21 -15.27 -27.57
N GLY A 85 -0.68 -14.60 -28.63
CA GLY A 85 -0.28 -14.95 -29.99
C GLY A 85 -1.09 -14.28 -31.09
N PRO A 86 -0.66 -14.48 -32.36
CA PRO A 86 -1.23 -13.78 -33.51
C PRO A 86 -2.70 -14.12 -33.73
N LYS A 87 -3.09 -15.40 -33.55
CA LYS A 87 -4.47 -15.84 -33.74
C LYS A 87 -5.42 -15.13 -32.77
N GLN A 88 -5.09 -15.09 -31.48
CA GLN A 88 -5.91 -14.41 -30.47
C GLN A 88 -5.97 -12.91 -30.72
N ALA A 89 -4.88 -12.31 -31.20
CA ALA A 89 -4.85 -10.89 -31.53
C ALA A 89 -5.70 -10.55 -32.75
N GLU A 90 -5.69 -11.39 -33.78
CA GLU A 90 -6.57 -11.26 -34.93
C GLU A 90 -8.04 -11.43 -34.55
N ASP A 91 -8.35 -12.45 -33.72
CA ASP A 91 -9.70 -12.73 -33.23
C ASP A 91 -10.25 -11.55 -32.42
N ALA A 92 -9.47 -11.04 -31.47
CA ALA A 92 -9.81 -9.85 -30.69
C ALA A 92 -10.02 -8.63 -31.58
N GLY A 93 -9.10 -8.38 -32.53
CA GLY A 93 -9.22 -7.28 -33.49
C GLY A 93 -10.48 -7.38 -34.36
N ARG A 94 -10.91 -8.60 -34.74
CA ARG A 94 -12.17 -8.80 -35.48
C ARG A 94 -13.39 -8.48 -34.63
N LEU A 95 -13.40 -8.84 -33.34
CA LEU A 95 -14.49 -8.51 -32.42
C LEU A 95 -14.61 -6.98 -32.22
N LEU A 96 -13.48 -6.30 -32.01
CA LEU A 96 -13.47 -4.85 -31.87
C LEU A 96 -14.00 -4.15 -33.13
N ARG A 97 -13.61 -4.60 -34.33
CA ARG A 97 -14.14 -4.06 -35.60
C ARG A 97 -15.65 -4.30 -35.80
N ARG A 98 -16.23 -5.31 -35.13
CA ARG A 98 -17.67 -5.57 -35.13
C ARG A 98 -18.44 -4.72 -34.10
N GLY A 99 -17.76 -3.86 -33.36
CA GLY A 99 -18.37 -2.94 -32.39
C GLY A 99 -18.52 -3.52 -30.99
N HIS A 100 -17.90 -4.67 -30.67
CA HIS A 100 -17.86 -5.16 -29.29
C HIS A 100 -17.03 -4.21 -28.41
N ALA A 101 -17.47 -4.01 -27.15
CA ALA A 101 -16.77 -3.15 -26.22
C ALA A 101 -15.39 -3.73 -25.87
N PHE A 102 -14.40 -2.84 -25.76
CA PHE A 102 -13.01 -3.25 -25.51
C PHE A 102 -12.85 -4.07 -24.23
N VAL A 103 -13.51 -3.65 -23.14
CA VAL A 103 -13.45 -4.33 -21.85
C VAL A 103 -14.01 -5.76 -21.90
N ASP A 104 -15.05 -6.01 -22.70
CA ASP A 104 -15.63 -7.33 -22.82
C ASP A 104 -14.71 -8.28 -23.58
N VAL A 105 -14.07 -7.79 -24.65
CA VAL A 105 -13.05 -8.55 -25.37
C VAL A 105 -11.83 -8.79 -24.48
N ALA A 106 -11.38 -7.78 -23.73
CA ALA A 106 -10.23 -7.91 -22.84
C ALA A 106 -10.47 -8.93 -21.72
N ARG A 107 -11.68 -8.97 -21.14
CA ARG A 107 -12.04 -9.97 -20.13
C ARG A 107 -11.94 -11.40 -20.63
N LEU A 108 -12.26 -11.63 -21.91
CA LEU A 108 -12.24 -12.94 -22.54
C LEU A 108 -10.82 -13.38 -22.95
N TYR A 109 -10.04 -12.46 -23.51
CA TYR A 109 -8.79 -12.81 -24.20
C TYR A 109 -7.52 -12.34 -23.49
N SER A 110 -7.60 -11.33 -22.62
CA SER A 110 -6.39 -10.70 -22.09
C SER A 110 -5.71 -11.55 -21.03
N LEU A 111 -4.38 -11.61 -21.11
CA LEU A 111 -3.49 -12.14 -20.08
C LEU A 111 -3.13 -11.10 -19.03
N SER A 112 -3.40 -9.81 -19.28
CA SER A 112 -3.08 -8.74 -18.33
C SER A 112 -3.97 -8.84 -17.08
N PRO A 113 -3.42 -8.62 -15.87
CA PRO A 113 -4.21 -8.50 -14.65
C PRO A 113 -5.30 -7.43 -14.73
N ALA A 114 -5.03 -6.32 -15.44
CA ALA A 114 -5.96 -5.21 -15.60
C ALA A 114 -7.20 -5.59 -16.41
N ARG A 115 -7.12 -6.63 -17.27
CA ARG A 115 -8.25 -7.13 -18.09
C ARG A 115 -9.04 -6.02 -18.80
N GLY A 116 -8.34 -5.02 -19.34
CA GLY A 116 -8.95 -3.87 -20.03
C GLY A 116 -9.49 -2.78 -19.11
N ALA A 117 -9.17 -2.78 -17.81
CA ALA A 117 -9.34 -1.63 -16.95
C ALA A 117 -8.51 -0.44 -17.46
N PRO A 118 -9.02 0.79 -17.31
CA PRO A 118 -8.30 1.98 -17.73
C PRO A 118 -7.14 2.25 -16.77
N GLN A 119 -6.00 2.67 -17.32
CA GLN A 119 -4.79 3.02 -16.59
C GLN A 119 -4.25 4.35 -17.15
N TYR A 120 -3.87 5.26 -16.26
CA TYR A 120 -3.30 6.53 -16.64
C TYR A 120 -1.78 6.44 -16.69
N PHE A 121 -1.17 6.94 -17.76
CA PHE A 121 0.27 7.06 -17.89
C PHE A 121 0.63 8.52 -18.10
N GLN A 122 1.53 9.04 -17.27
CA GLN A 122 2.15 10.33 -17.55
C GLN A 122 3.03 10.22 -18.80
N ALA A 123 3.19 11.33 -19.53
CA ALA A 123 3.96 11.36 -20.77
C ALA A 123 5.41 10.87 -20.56
N GLU A 124 5.99 11.10 -19.40
CA GLU A 124 7.35 10.69 -19.03
C GLU A 124 7.46 9.18 -18.77
N GLU A 125 6.39 8.56 -18.26
CA GLU A 125 6.33 7.15 -17.87
C GLU A 125 5.96 6.23 -19.04
N LEU A 126 5.46 6.80 -20.15
CA LEU A 126 5.08 6.04 -21.34
C LEU A 126 6.29 5.31 -21.95
N PRO A 127 6.20 3.97 -22.12
CA PRO A 127 7.21 3.20 -22.84
C PRO A 127 7.49 3.77 -24.23
N GLU A 128 8.75 3.85 -24.63
CA GLU A 128 9.17 4.49 -25.89
C GLU A 128 8.46 3.92 -27.12
N TYR A 129 8.26 2.59 -27.16
CA TYR A 129 7.60 1.92 -28.29
C TYR A 129 6.12 2.29 -28.42
N LEU A 130 5.46 2.72 -27.33
CA LEU A 130 4.06 3.12 -27.31
C LEU A 130 3.85 4.56 -27.76
N ARG A 131 4.82 5.44 -27.53
CA ARG A 131 4.72 6.88 -27.87
C ARG A 131 4.25 7.12 -29.30
N PRO A 132 4.92 6.61 -30.36
CA PRO A 132 4.51 6.90 -31.74
C PRO A 132 3.16 6.25 -32.12
N LEU A 133 2.75 5.19 -31.42
CA LEU A 133 1.47 4.52 -31.64
C LEU A 133 0.33 5.33 -31.03
N LEU A 134 0.51 5.77 -29.79
CA LEU A 134 -0.46 6.56 -29.05
C LEU A 134 -0.54 7.99 -29.58
N GLU A 135 0.52 8.59 -30.10
CA GLU A 135 0.49 9.89 -30.79
C GLU A 135 -0.43 9.86 -32.03
N LYS A 136 -0.38 8.77 -32.79
CA LYS A 136 -1.20 8.59 -34.01
C LYS A 136 -2.62 8.10 -33.72
N ALA A 137 -2.84 7.48 -32.57
CA ALA A 137 -4.14 6.94 -32.18
C ALA A 137 -5.17 8.07 -31.95
N ARG A 138 -6.41 7.82 -32.34
CA ARG A 138 -7.53 8.72 -32.02
C ARG A 138 -8.14 8.30 -30.69
N PRO A 139 -8.50 9.24 -29.78
CA PRO A 139 -9.30 8.90 -28.61
C PRO A 139 -10.59 8.16 -29.01
N GLY A 140 -10.98 7.17 -28.21
CA GLY A 140 -12.10 6.28 -28.49
C GLY A 140 -11.81 5.24 -29.59
N SER A 141 -10.55 4.86 -29.81
CA SER A 141 -10.20 3.82 -30.79
C SER A 141 -9.11 2.87 -30.30
N ALA A 142 -9.16 1.64 -30.82
CA ALA A 142 -8.13 0.64 -30.62
C ALA A 142 -6.99 0.79 -31.63
N THR A 143 -5.76 0.46 -31.22
CA THR A 143 -4.63 0.26 -32.12
C THR A 143 -4.83 -1.02 -32.95
N ALA A 144 -4.04 -1.18 -34.01
CA ALA A 144 -3.81 -2.51 -34.56
C ALA A 144 -3.06 -3.38 -33.53
N PRO A 145 -3.13 -4.72 -33.63
CA PRO A 145 -2.28 -5.61 -32.86
C PRO A 145 -0.80 -5.27 -33.00
N ILE A 146 -0.15 -5.00 -31.88
CA ILE A 146 1.27 -4.70 -31.75
C ILE A 146 1.96 -6.00 -31.37
N ARG A 147 2.94 -6.44 -32.16
CA ARG A 147 3.73 -7.64 -31.84
C ARG A 147 4.85 -7.25 -30.87
N LEU A 148 4.79 -7.75 -29.63
CA LEU A 148 5.85 -7.56 -28.64
C LEU A 148 6.91 -8.68 -28.73
N ALA A 149 6.47 -9.91 -29.00
CA ALA A 149 7.33 -11.08 -29.21
C ALA A 149 6.63 -12.10 -30.13
N GLU A 150 7.17 -13.32 -30.25
CA GLU A 150 6.56 -14.38 -31.08
C GLU A 150 5.14 -14.75 -30.62
N ASN A 151 4.97 -14.93 -29.31
CA ASN A 151 3.71 -15.30 -28.66
C ASN A 151 3.24 -14.22 -27.68
N SER A 152 3.47 -12.95 -28.03
CA SER A 152 3.04 -11.82 -27.22
C SER A 152 2.61 -10.68 -28.12
N TYR A 153 1.34 -10.31 -28.00
CA TYR A 153 0.72 -9.24 -28.75
C TYR A 153 -0.03 -8.33 -27.81
N GLU A 154 -0.15 -7.07 -28.18
CA GLU A 154 -0.87 -6.07 -27.40
C GLU A 154 -1.81 -5.28 -28.30
N ILE A 155 -3.01 -4.99 -27.79
CA ILE A 155 -3.91 -4.02 -28.38
C ILE A 155 -4.19 -2.97 -27.31
N LEU A 156 -4.05 -1.71 -27.67
CA LEU A 156 -4.34 -0.58 -26.79
C LEU A 156 -5.60 0.13 -27.25
N TRP A 157 -6.38 0.64 -26.30
CA TRP A 157 -7.48 1.56 -26.55
C TRP A 157 -7.16 2.88 -25.88
N LEU A 158 -7.05 3.95 -26.66
CA LEU A 158 -6.85 5.29 -26.12
C LEU A 158 -8.19 5.86 -25.71
N GLU A 159 -8.43 6.03 -24.40
CA GLU A 159 -9.64 6.70 -23.90
C GLU A 159 -9.55 8.21 -24.12
N GLY A 160 -8.41 8.81 -23.80
CA GLY A 160 -8.24 10.25 -23.89
C GLY A 160 -6.82 10.71 -23.59
N ARG A 161 -6.58 11.99 -23.86
CA ARG A 161 -5.37 12.72 -23.48
C ARG A 161 -5.77 13.82 -22.53
N PHE A 162 -4.94 14.08 -21.53
CA PHE A 162 -5.24 14.99 -20.46
C PHE A 162 -4.01 15.84 -20.16
N ASP A 163 -4.19 17.15 -19.99
CA ASP A 163 -3.13 18.04 -19.49
C ASP A 163 -2.88 17.82 -17.99
N THR A 164 -3.92 17.36 -17.29
CA THR A 164 -3.92 16.98 -15.89
C THR A 164 -5.01 15.93 -15.69
N TYR A 165 -4.70 14.93 -14.87
CA TYR A 165 -5.63 13.86 -14.53
C TYR A 165 -5.57 13.57 -13.04
N VAL A 166 -6.72 13.35 -12.40
CA VAL A 166 -6.77 12.94 -11.00
C VAL A 166 -7.13 11.47 -10.98
N LEU A 167 -6.27 10.64 -10.39
CA LEU A 167 -6.52 9.20 -10.28
C LEU A 167 -7.81 8.94 -9.50
N PRO A 168 -8.74 8.10 -10.00
CA PRO A 168 -9.99 7.82 -9.30
C PRO A 168 -9.78 7.20 -7.92
N GLU A 169 -10.71 7.45 -6.98
CA GLU A 169 -10.65 6.88 -5.62
C GLU A 169 -10.45 5.36 -5.63
N ASP A 170 -11.15 4.62 -6.48
CA ASP A 170 -11.05 3.16 -6.53
C ASP A 170 -9.63 2.67 -6.86
N GLU A 171 -8.85 3.45 -7.62
CA GLU A 171 -7.47 3.12 -8.00
C GLU A 171 -6.51 3.35 -6.82
N VAL A 172 -6.71 4.43 -6.07
CA VAL A 172 -5.81 4.85 -4.97
C VAL A 172 -6.30 4.42 -3.59
N ALA A 173 -7.51 3.89 -3.47
CA ALA A 173 -8.11 3.44 -2.21
C ALA A 173 -7.27 2.41 -1.44
N PRO A 174 -6.58 1.43 -2.08
CA PRO A 174 -5.68 0.53 -1.38
C PRO A 174 -4.49 1.26 -0.73
N GLU A 175 -3.92 2.25 -1.43
CA GLU A 175 -2.81 3.06 -0.91
C GLU A 175 -3.26 3.92 0.27
N ILE A 176 -4.39 4.63 0.11
CA ILE A 176 -4.98 5.46 1.17
C ILE A 176 -5.28 4.58 2.41
N ARG A 177 -5.86 3.40 2.20
CA ARG A 177 -6.18 2.49 3.30
C ARG A 177 -4.93 2.04 4.05
N LEU A 178 -3.86 1.70 3.33
CA LEU A 178 -2.59 1.32 3.94
C LEU A 178 -2.03 2.47 4.77
N ARG A 179 -2.01 3.69 4.22
CA ARG A 179 -1.55 4.90 4.91
C ARG A 179 -2.35 5.17 6.19
N LEU A 180 -3.67 5.22 6.09
CA LEU A 180 -4.56 5.43 7.24
C LEU A 180 -4.43 4.32 8.29
N SER A 181 -4.15 3.08 7.87
CA SER A 181 -3.94 1.95 8.79
C SER A 181 -2.64 2.11 9.56
N ASP A 182 -1.56 2.52 8.89
CA ASP A 182 -0.28 2.82 9.55
C ASP A 182 -0.42 4.00 10.52
N GLU A 183 -0.99 5.12 10.08
CA GLU A 183 -1.21 6.30 10.93
C GLU A 183 -2.03 5.96 12.18
N MET A 184 -3.14 5.22 12.02
CA MET A 184 -3.96 4.76 13.15
C MET A 184 -3.18 3.79 14.04
N GLY A 185 -2.42 2.86 13.46
CA GLY A 185 -1.58 1.90 14.19
C GLY A 185 -0.53 2.60 15.05
N GLN A 186 0.21 3.57 14.48
CA GLN A 186 1.20 4.35 15.21
C GLN A 186 0.56 5.14 16.36
N ARG A 187 -0.60 5.76 16.11
CA ARG A 187 -1.34 6.48 17.14
C ARG A 187 -1.76 5.55 18.30
N LEU A 188 -2.39 4.41 17.99
CA LEU A 188 -2.84 3.46 19.01
C LEU A 188 -1.65 2.86 19.78
N LYS A 189 -0.52 2.62 19.12
CA LYS A 189 0.72 2.17 19.77
C LYS A 189 1.23 3.22 20.75
N ALA A 190 1.28 4.48 20.35
CA ALA A 190 1.70 5.58 21.21
C ALA A 190 0.78 5.74 22.43
N GLU A 191 -0.54 5.66 22.23
CA GLU A 191 -1.53 5.70 23.31
C GLU A 191 -1.35 4.53 24.29
N TYR A 192 -1.12 3.31 23.77
CA TYR A 192 -0.87 2.11 24.56
C TYR A 192 0.42 2.20 25.39
N LEU A 193 1.53 2.64 24.79
CA LEU A 193 2.80 2.84 25.50
C LEU A 193 2.69 3.94 26.57
N ALA A 194 1.98 5.04 26.27
CA ALA A 194 1.72 6.08 27.25
C ALA A 194 0.91 5.55 28.44
N ASP A 195 -0.05 4.66 28.20
CA ASP A 195 -0.80 3.99 29.26
C ASP A 195 0.07 3.05 30.10
N LEU A 196 0.91 2.23 29.47
CA LEU A 196 1.86 1.36 30.17
C LEU A 196 2.79 2.16 31.08
N ARG A 197 3.34 3.28 30.61
CA ARG A 197 4.22 4.16 31.40
C ARG A 197 3.52 4.75 32.63
N ARG A 198 2.19 4.91 32.61
CA ARG A 198 1.39 5.34 33.78
C ARG A 198 1.10 4.19 34.73
N ARG A 199 0.82 3.00 34.21
CA ARG A 199 0.48 1.81 35.02
C ARG A 199 1.70 1.22 35.73
N PHE A 200 2.85 1.19 35.06
CA PHE A 200 4.07 0.61 35.60
C PHE A 200 4.91 1.64 36.34
N ARG A 201 5.35 1.28 37.56
CA ARG A 201 6.30 2.09 38.32
C ARG A 201 7.71 1.91 37.73
N ILE A 202 8.20 2.92 37.04
CA ILE A 202 9.55 2.93 36.46
C ILE A 202 10.55 3.46 37.50
N VAL A 203 11.52 2.64 37.91
CA VAL A 203 12.57 3.01 38.88
C VAL A 203 13.94 2.93 38.19
N PRO A 204 14.54 4.07 37.77
CA PRO A 204 15.87 4.08 37.18
C PRO A 204 16.94 3.86 38.27
N PHE A 205 17.74 2.81 38.13
CA PHE A 205 18.91 2.58 38.99
C PHE A 205 20.15 3.27 38.41
N SER A 206 20.15 4.60 38.42
CA SER A 206 21.23 5.42 37.83
C SER A 206 22.61 5.13 38.43
N SER A 207 22.69 4.72 39.69
CA SER A 207 23.93 4.33 40.37
C SER A 207 24.59 3.05 39.83
N LYS A 208 23.90 2.31 38.96
CA LYS A 208 24.39 1.09 38.30
C LYS A 208 24.64 1.29 36.81
N LEU A 209 24.38 2.47 36.27
CA LEU A 209 24.62 2.77 34.86
C LEU A 209 26.08 3.19 34.66
N PRO A 210 26.79 2.68 33.65
CA PRO A 210 28.16 3.09 33.34
C PRO A 210 28.24 4.48 32.67
N PHE A 211 27.13 5.24 32.64
CA PHE A 211 27.01 6.57 32.02
C PHE A 211 25.96 7.40 32.79
N THR A 212 25.96 8.72 32.55
CA THR A 212 25.00 9.64 33.19
C THR A 212 23.67 9.62 32.45
N TYR A 213 22.58 9.26 33.13
CA TYR A 213 21.22 9.34 32.59
C TYR A 213 20.67 10.76 32.79
N GLN A 214 20.45 11.49 31.69
CA GLN A 214 19.65 12.70 31.70
C GLN A 214 18.24 12.35 31.24
N LYS A 215 17.25 12.57 32.11
CA LYS A 215 15.85 12.43 31.74
C LYS A 215 15.49 13.59 30.83
N GLU A 216 15.17 13.34 29.57
CA GLU A 216 14.58 14.37 28.73
C GLU A 216 13.26 14.81 29.38
N THR A 217 13.21 16.10 29.72
CA THR A 217 12.01 16.73 30.30
C THR A 217 11.03 17.02 29.16
N PRO A 218 9.71 16.90 29.35
CA PRO A 218 8.73 17.05 28.27
C PRO A 218 8.83 18.37 27.51
#